data_AF-A0A239AR67-F1
#
_entry.id   AF-A0A239AR67-F1
#
_cell.length_a   1.000
_cell.length_b   1.000
_cell.length_c   1.000
_cell.angle_alpha   90.00
_cell.angle_beta   90.00
_cell.angle_gamma   90.00
#
_symmetry.space_group_name_H-M   'P 1'
#
loop_
_entity.id
_entity.type
_entity.pdbx_description
1 polymer ?
#
loop_
_entity_poly.entity_id
_entity_poly.type
_entity_poly.pdbx_seq_one_letter_code
_entity_poly.pdbx_strand_id
1 'polypeptide(L)'
;MSEPIVEIIAKSIKNADKSFFNEDYIKQAKAVVDGLRKAGLEVVPITPPDALVTYASENIPFGRLRPTDFIRTMYSTMVANARKFVS
;
A
#
# COMPACT_ATOMS: atom_id res chain seq x y z
N MET A 1 16.61 4.79 -10.30
CA MET A 1 15.45 5.70 -10.35
C MET A 1 14.21 4.85 -10.15
N SER A 2 13.29 5.25 -9.28
CA SER A 2 12.02 4.53 -9.08
C SER A 2 11.18 4.61 -10.35
N GLU A 3 10.58 3.50 -10.76
CA GLU A 3 9.67 3.47 -11.91
C GLU A 3 8.42 4.33 -11.64
N PRO A 4 7.94 5.15 -12.60
CA PRO A 4 6.70 5.90 -12.45
C PRO A 4 5.50 4.98 -12.14
N ILE A 5 4.62 5.39 -11.24
CA ILE A 5 3.46 4.59 -10.82
C ILE A 5 2.57 4.16 -11.99
N VAL A 6 2.41 5.03 -12.99
CA VAL A 6 1.61 4.76 -14.19
C VAL A 6 2.23 3.64 -15.03
N GLU A 7 3.56 3.55 -15.09
CA GLU A 7 4.25 2.47 -15.82
C GLU A 7 4.08 1.13 -15.11
N ILE A 8 4.17 1.11 -13.78
CA ILE A 8 3.93 -0.09 -12.96
C ILE A 8 2.50 -0.60 -13.20
N ILE A 9 1.51 0.29 -13.15
CA ILE A 9 0.10 -0.04 -13.40
C ILE A 9 -0.08 -0.58 -14.81
N ALA A 10 0.44 0.11 -15.83
CA ALA A 10 0.31 -0.30 -17.23
C ALA A 10 0.93 -1.67 -17.49
N LYS A 11 2.13 -1.93 -16.94
CA LYS A 11 2.79 -3.25 -17.04
C LYS A 11 1.99 -4.33 -16.33
N SER A 12 1.46 -4.05 -15.13
CA SER A 12 0.62 -5.01 -14.40
C SER A 12 -0.64 -5.41 -15.17
N ILE A 13 -1.35 -4.44 -15.76
CA ILE A 13 -2.54 -4.69 -16.58
C ILE A 13 -2.15 -5.53 -17.81
N LYS A 14 -1.15 -5.07 -18.58
CA LYS A 14 -0.67 -5.75 -19.78
C LYS A 14 -0.23 -7.20 -19.51
N ASN A 15 0.40 -7.47 -18.37
CA ASN A 15 0.84 -8.81 -18.02
C ASN A 15 -0.32 -9.72 -17.59
N ALA A 16 -1.37 -9.16 -17.00
CA ALA A 16 -2.57 -9.88 -16.58
C ALA A 16 -3.53 -10.14 -17.74
N ASP A 17 -3.55 -9.23 -18.70
CA ASP A 17 -4.39 -9.27 -19.89
C ASP A 17 -3.86 -10.25 -20.94
N LYS A 18 -4.36 -11.48 -20.85
CA LYS A 18 -3.97 -12.59 -21.75
C LYS A 18 -5.16 -13.11 -22.56
N SER A 19 -6.34 -12.50 -22.41
CA SER A 19 -7.60 -13.00 -22.95
C SER A 19 -8.06 -12.09 -24.08
N PHE A 20 -8.02 -12.57 -25.32
CA PHE A 20 -8.37 -11.77 -26.50
C PHE A 20 -9.88 -11.45 -26.62
N PHE A 21 -10.73 -12.17 -25.88
CA PHE A 21 -12.20 -12.10 -26.02
C PHE A 21 -12.98 -12.08 -24.69
N ASN A 22 -12.30 -12.08 -23.54
CA ASN A 22 -12.97 -12.07 -22.24
C ASN A 22 -12.09 -11.37 -21.19
N GLU A 23 -12.21 -10.05 -21.14
CA GLU A 23 -11.49 -9.23 -20.16
C GLU A 23 -11.96 -9.54 -18.74
N ASP A 24 -11.01 -9.84 -17.86
CA ASP A 24 -11.23 -10.03 -16.43
C ASP A 24 -10.64 -8.84 -15.67
N TYR A 25 -11.47 -7.82 -15.44
CA TYR A 25 -11.07 -6.61 -14.73
C TYR A 25 -10.66 -6.89 -13.27
N ILE A 26 -11.21 -7.94 -12.65
CA ILE A 26 -10.84 -8.31 -11.27
C ILE A 26 -9.43 -8.88 -11.24
N LYS A 27 -9.08 -9.74 -12.21
CA LYS A 27 -7.72 -10.26 -12.37
C LYS A 27 -6.72 -9.13 -12.66
N GLN A 28 -7.07 -8.20 -13.55
CA GLN A 28 -6.23 -7.03 -13.84
C GLN A 28 -6.04 -6.14 -12.60
N ALA A 29 -7.12 -5.83 -11.87
CA ALA A 29 -7.06 -5.03 -10.65
C ALA A 29 -6.18 -5.69 -9.57
N LYS A 30 -6.32 -7.00 -9.36
CA LYS A 30 -5.45 -7.76 -8.44
C LYS A 30 -3.98 -7.66 -8.86
N ALA A 31 -3.69 -7.83 -10.15
CA ALA A 31 -2.33 -7.71 -10.68
C ALA A 31 -1.74 -6.30 -10.51
N VAL A 32 -2.55 -5.25 -10.61
CA VAL A 32 -2.12 -3.87 -10.32
C VAL A 32 -1.73 -3.71 -8.85
N VAL A 33 -2.60 -4.13 -7.93
CA VAL A 33 -2.31 -4.05 -6.49
C VAL A 33 -1.04 -4.83 -6.14
N ASP A 34 -0.86 -6.03 -6.70
CA ASP A 34 0.35 -6.83 -6.47
C ASP A 34 1.60 -6.21 -7.09
N GLY A 35 1.47 -5.56 -8.25
CA GLY A 35 2.56 -4.83 -8.90
C GLY A 35 3.05 -3.64 -8.08
N LEU A 36 2.11 -2.84 -7.55
CA LEU A 36 2.43 -1.73 -6.65
C LEU A 36 3.20 -2.22 -5.42
N ARG A 37 2.75 -3.32 -4.80
CA ARG A 37 3.43 -3.92 -3.63
C ARG A 37 4.83 -4.41 -3.95
N LYS A 38 5.04 -5.06 -5.09
CA LYS A 38 6.38 -5.48 -5.53
C LYS A 38 7.33 -4.31 -5.74
N ALA A 39 6.80 -3.13 -6.08
CA ALA A 39 7.55 -1.88 -6.18
C ALA A 39 7.74 -1.15 -4.84
N GLY A 40 7.28 -1.71 -3.72
CA GLY A 40 7.36 -1.10 -2.39
C GLY A 40 6.29 -0.04 -2.10
N LEU A 41 5.20 -0.05 -2.87
CA LEU A 41 4.05 0.85 -2.70
C LEU A 41 2.87 0.09 -2.07
N GLU A 42 2.07 0.76 -1.25
CA GLU A 42 0.83 0.20 -0.70
C GLU A 42 -0.34 1.15 -0.95
N VAL A 43 -1.53 0.59 -1.17
CA VAL A 43 -2.76 1.36 -1.35
C VAL A 43 -3.44 1.49 0.00
N VAL A 44 -3.54 2.73 0.50
CA VAL A 44 -4.13 3.05 1.80
C VAL A 44 -5.18 4.14 1.66
N PRO A 45 -6.20 4.19 2.53
CA PRO A 45 -7.15 5.30 2.57
C PRO A 45 -6.44 6.63 2.82
N ILE A 46 -7.01 7.71 2.26
CA ILE A 46 -6.52 9.08 2.50
C ILE A 46 -6.65 9.44 3.98
N THR A 47 -7.74 9.04 4.62
CA THR A 47 -7.99 9.22 6.06
C THR A 47 -7.84 7.87 6.77
N PRO A 48 -6.94 7.75 7.76
CA PRO A 48 -6.76 6.50 8.48
C PRO A 48 -8.03 6.18 9.30
N PRO A 49 -8.49 4.92 9.34
CA PRO A 49 -9.57 4.50 10.22
C PRO A 49 -9.19 4.68 11.69
N ASP A 50 -10.16 5.01 12.55
CA ASP A 50 -9.93 5.21 14.00
C ASP A 50 -9.25 3.99 14.64
N ALA A 51 -9.65 2.78 14.24
CA ALA A 51 -9.04 1.53 14.72
C ALA A 51 -7.54 1.42 14.39
N LEU A 52 -7.11 1.95 13.23
CA LEU A 52 -5.69 1.99 12.86
C LEU A 52 -4.94 3.02 13.71
N VAL A 53 -5.57 4.15 14.01
CA VAL A 53 -4.97 5.20 14.86
C VAL A 53 -4.77 4.68 16.28
N THR A 54 -5.78 4.02 16.86
CA THR A 54 -5.68 3.36 18.16
C THR A 54 -4.60 2.28 18.17
N TYR A 55 -4.57 1.42 17.14
CA TYR A 55 -3.50 0.42 17.04
C TYR A 55 -2.11 1.06 16.98
N ALA A 56 -1.95 2.12 16.18
CA ALA A 56 -0.68 2.81 16.05
C ALA A 56 -0.25 3.47 17.38
N SER A 57 -1.16 4.08 18.13
CA SER A 57 -0.83 4.72 19.42
C SER A 57 -0.35 3.72 20.47
N GLU A 58 -0.88 2.49 20.46
CA GLU A 58 -0.49 1.41 21.37
C GLU A 58 0.83 0.72 20.97
N ASN A 59 1.18 0.73 19.68
CA ASN A 59 2.30 -0.06 19.14
C ASN A 59 3.51 0.77 18.72
N ILE A 60 3.39 2.10 18.63
CA ILE A 60 4.53 2.98 18.36
C ILE A 60 5.27 3.26 19.67
N PRO A 61 6.59 3.00 19.75
CA PRO A 61 7.37 3.29 20.94
C PRO A 61 7.36 4.79 21.23
N PHE A 62 6.78 5.17 22.38
CA PHE A 62 6.85 6.51 22.94
C PHE A 62 8.16 6.68 23.74
N GLY A 63 8.91 7.76 23.51
CA GLY A 63 10.13 8.05 24.28
C GLY A 63 11.22 8.82 23.53
N ARG A 64 12.50 8.55 23.86
CA ARG A 64 13.72 9.21 23.33
C ARG A 64 14.01 8.89 21.84
N LEU A 65 13.02 8.98 20.97
CA LEU A 65 13.25 8.98 19.53
C LEU A 65 13.53 10.42 19.08
N ARG A 66 14.47 10.57 18.14
CA ARG A 66 14.57 11.82 17.41
C ARG A 66 13.25 12.02 16.64
N PRO A 67 12.75 13.25 16.51
CA PRO A 67 11.49 13.50 15.80
C PRO A 67 11.43 12.85 14.41
N THR A 68 12.54 12.81 13.68
CA THR A 68 12.64 12.16 12.37
C THR A 68 12.41 10.65 12.41
N ASP A 69 12.91 9.98 13.45
CA ASP A 69 12.81 8.53 13.60
C ASP A 69 11.40 8.15 14.06
N PHE A 70 10.79 8.99 14.90
CA PHE A 70 9.39 8.85 15.28
C PHE A 70 8.46 8.95 14.07
N ILE A 71 8.59 9.98 13.22
CA ILE A 71 7.74 10.14 12.03
C ILE A 71 7.90 8.97 11.06
N ARG A 72 9.13 8.50 10.82
CA ARG A 72 9.37 7.32 9.97
C ARG A 72 8.71 6.07 10.54
N THR A 73 8.89 5.83 11.83
CA THR A 73 8.29 4.68 12.53
C THR A 73 6.77 4.74 12.47
N MET A 74 6.18 5.90 12.78
CA MET A 74 4.73 6.12 12.71
C MET A 74 4.19 5.85 11.30
N TYR A 75 4.80 6.43 10.28
CA TYR A 75 4.42 6.22 8.89
C TYR A 75 4.50 4.75 8.49
N SER A 76 5.62 4.08 8.76
CA SER A 76 5.80 2.66 8.45
C SER A 76 4.81 1.76 9.18
N THR A 77 4.56 2.01 10.48
CA THR A 77 3.59 1.24 11.27
C THR A 77 2.18 1.42 10.74
N MET A 78 1.76 2.64 10.42
CA MET A 78 0.42 2.90 9.90
C MET A 78 0.22 2.27 8.51
N VAL A 79 1.15 2.48 7.57
CA VAL A 79 1.02 1.95 6.21
C VAL A 79 1.05 0.42 6.19
N ALA A 80 1.95 -0.21 6.97
CA ALA A 80 2.04 -1.67 7.02
C ALA A 80 0.80 -2.34 7.62
N ASN A 81 0.04 -1.63 8.47
CA ASN A 81 -1.13 -2.17 9.14
C ASN A 81 -2.46 -1.68 8.56
N ALA A 82 -2.46 -0.68 7.68
CA ALA A 82 -3.66 -0.11 7.09
C ALA A 82 -4.58 -1.17 6.48
N ARG A 83 -4.02 -2.18 5.81
CA ARG A 83 -4.79 -3.26 5.19
C ARG A 83 -5.71 -4.00 6.17
N LYS A 84 -5.28 -4.21 7.41
CA LYS A 84 -6.05 -4.93 8.44
C LYS A 84 -7.38 -4.26 8.77
N PHE A 85 -7.53 -2.98 8.44
CA PHE A 85 -8.66 -2.14 8.83
C PHE A 85 -9.46 -1.61 7.63
N VAL A 86 -9.12 -2.03 6.41
CA VAL A 86 -9.72 -1.53 5.15
C VAL A 86 -10.26 -2.66 4.28
N SER A 87 -9.83 -3.91 4.56
CA SER A 87 -10.30 -5.13 3.90
C SER A 87 -11.60 -5.65 4.47
#